data_AF-A0A538L6P7-F1
#
_entry.id   AF-A0A538L6P7-F1
#
_cell.length_a   1.000
_cell.length_b   1.000
_cell.length_c   1.000
_cell.angle_alpha   90.00
_cell.angle_beta   90.00
_cell.angle_gamma   90.00
#
_symmetry.space_group_name_H-M   'P 1'
#
loop_
_entity.id
_entity.type
_entity.pdbx_description
1 polymer ?
#
loop_
_entity_poly.entity_id
_entity_poly.type
_entity_poly.pdbx_seq_one_letter_code
_entity_poly.pdbx_strand_id
1 'polypeptide(L)'
;MIRRSGAIALLVLPLLATSSTAALAKKSVTVNVRVEGVHKTLFEGDVKTTVHKVNGHDGTGAHKCDGTNNGASKKPGATLTGAFDDGAREFNVTWRGKWFQSFEDFEITKVGPDSSTTTKFWSLELNWKDTSVGGCQQKVKKGDQVLVAFNGFGKPLLELEGPKHAHAGKAFRVKVVNGRNNQPVEGAKVFGHKTNSHGKAKIVVNHTGTTRLKARKQGTIRSNELDVAIG
;
A
#
# COMPACT_ATOMS: atom_id res chain seq x y z
N MET A 1 -39.81 39.44 71.86
CA MET A 1 -38.77 40.42 71.51
C MET A 1 -37.68 39.70 70.74
N ILE A 2 -37.25 40.22 69.57
CA ILE A 2 -35.96 39.92 68.88
C ILE A 2 -35.94 38.54 68.16
N ARG A 3 -35.57 38.36 66.88
CA ARG A 3 -35.09 39.18 65.75
C ARG A 3 -35.29 38.37 64.45
N ARG A 4 -35.50 39.08 63.33
CA ARG A 4 -35.39 38.56 61.94
C ARG A 4 -33.93 38.16 61.64
N SER A 5 -33.71 37.15 60.80
CA SER A 5 -32.52 37.04 59.95
C SER A 5 -32.86 36.19 58.72
N GLY A 6 -32.83 36.83 57.55
CA GLY A 6 -33.05 36.20 56.25
C GLY A 6 -31.79 35.48 55.77
N ALA A 7 -31.98 34.36 55.07
CA ALA A 7 -30.91 33.64 54.39
C ALA A 7 -30.97 33.95 52.89
N ILE A 8 -29.88 34.49 52.37
CA ILE A 8 -29.65 34.78 50.95
C ILE A 8 -29.31 33.45 50.25
N ALA A 9 -30.03 33.14 49.18
CA ALA A 9 -29.76 32.00 48.31
C ALA A 9 -28.60 32.34 47.36
N LEU A 10 -27.45 31.66 47.51
CA LEU A 10 -26.41 31.61 46.47
C LEU A 10 -26.63 30.37 45.60
N LEU A 11 -27.14 30.58 44.39
CA LEU A 11 -27.23 29.55 43.36
C LEU A 11 -25.89 29.50 42.63
N VAL A 12 -25.05 28.50 42.97
CA VAL A 12 -23.78 28.24 42.27
C VAL A 12 -24.11 27.45 40.99
N LEU A 13 -24.05 28.09 39.83
CA LEU A 13 -24.13 27.40 38.54
C LEU A 13 -22.79 26.67 38.27
N PRO A 14 -22.79 25.35 38.04
CA PRO A 14 -21.59 24.67 37.57
C PRO A 14 -21.36 25.00 36.09
N LEU A 15 -20.27 25.72 35.81
CA LEU A 15 -19.73 25.86 34.45
C LEU A 15 -19.19 24.50 34.01
N LEU A 16 -19.98 23.71 33.29
CA LEU A 16 -19.46 22.55 32.56
C LEU A 16 -18.61 23.07 31.39
N ALA A 17 -17.29 23.17 31.61
CA ALA A 17 -16.33 23.34 30.54
C ALA A 17 -16.30 22.05 29.70
N THR A 18 -17.09 22.00 28.63
CA THR A 18 -17.01 20.96 27.61
C THR A 18 -15.67 21.11 26.89
N SER A 19 -14.68 20.35 27.36
CA SER A 19 -13.42 20.18 26.65
C SER A 19 -13.71 19.44 25.35
N SER A 20 -14.06 20.20 24.31
CA SER A 20 -14.16 19.70 22.94
C SER A 20 -12.75 19.34 22.50
N THR A 21 -12.30 18.12 22.80
CA THR A 21 -11.16 17.53 22.09
C THR A 21 -11.60 17.42 20.64
N ALA A 22 -11.27 18.44 19.83
CA ALA A 22 -11.37 18.35 18.39
C ALA A 22 -10.48 17.17 17.97
N ALA A 23 -11.10 16.00 17.81
CA ALA A 23 -10.44 14.86 17.22
C ALA A 23 -10.00 15.34 15.83
N LEU A 24 -8.71 15.60 15.66
CA LEU A 24 -8.13 15.88 14.35
C LEU A 24 -8.56 14.72 13.46
N ALA A 25 -9.51 14.97 12.58
CA ALA A 25 -9.99 13.98 11.64
C ALA A 25 -8.77 13.43 10.92
N LYS A 26 -8.48 12.14 11.13
CA LYS A 26 -7.31 11.48 10.54
C LYS A 26 -7.47 11.56 9.03
N LYS A 27 -6.76 12.48 8.39
CA LYS A 27 -6.86 12.71 6.95
C LYS A 27 -6.55 11.41 6.23
N SER A 28 -7.56 10.83 5.58
CA SER A 28 -7.38 9.65 4.76
C SER A 28 -6.71 9.99 3.44
N VAL A 29 -5.85 9.11 2.95
CA VAL A 29 -5.28 9.15 1.61
C VAL A 29 -5.63 7.87 0.88
N THR A 30 -5.79 7.97 -0.44
CA THR A 30 -5.96 6.80 -1.31
C THR A 30 -4.65 6.57 -2.05
N VAL A 31 -4.11 5.37 -1.94
CA VAL A 31 -2.88 4.90 -2.60
C VAL A 31 -3.18 3.62 -3.35
N ASN A 32 -2.40 3.30 -4.37
CA ASN A 32 -2.47 1.99 -4.98
C ASN A 32 -1.54 1.05 -4.20
N VAL A 33 -2.06 -0.07 -3.69
CA VAL A 33 -1.28 -1.09 -2.97
C VAL A 33 -1.25 -2.34 -3.81
N ARG A 34 -0.06 -2.87 -4.05
CA ARG A 34 0.16 -4.11 -4.77
C ARG A 34 1.02 -5.04 -3.93
N VAL A 35 0.61 -6.30 -3.85
CA VAL A 35 1.36 -7.34 -3.14
C VAL A 35 1.71 -8.47 -4.08
N GLU A 36 3.00 -8.66 -4.29
CA GLU A 36 3.52 -9.66 -5.23
C GLU A 36 4.12 -10.84 -4.47
N GLY A 37 3.37 -11.95 -4.41
CA GLY A 37 3.82 -13.21 -3.84
C GLY A 37 4.76 -14.00 -4.75
N VAL A 38 5.05 -15.24 -4.34
CA VAL A 38 6.01 -16.12 -5.03
C VAL A 38 5.56 -16.41 -6.46
N HIS A 39 4.28 -16.74 -6.65
CA HIS A 39 3.74 -17.19 -7.93
C HIS A 39 2.64 -16.30 -8.51
N LYS A 40 1.94 -15.52 -7.67
CA LYS A 40 0.78 -14.73 -8.07
C LYS A 40 0.67 -13.41 -7.29
N THR A 41 -0.09 -12.46 -7.82
CA THR A 41 -0.35 -11.19 -7.17
C THR A 41 -1.36 -11.55 -6.10
N LEU A 42 -1.05 -11.28 -4.84
CA LEU A 42 -1.93 -11.62 -3.73
C LEU A 42 -3.12 -10.67 -3.72
N PHE A 43 -2.85 -9.37 -3.91
CA PHE A 43 -3.84 -8.37 -4.25
C PHE A 43 -3.19 -7.15 -4.92
N GLU A 44 -4.01 -6.36 -5.61
CA GLU A 44 -3.64 -5.07 -6.17
C GLU A 44 -4.89 -4.19 -6.25
N GLY A 45 -4.79 -2.92 -5.83
CA GLY A 45 -5.90 -1.99 -5.97
C GLY A 45 -5.73 -0.72 -5.16
N ASP A 46 -6.70 0.17 -5.28
CA ASP A 46 -6.75 1.42 -4.52
C ASP A 46 -7.20 1.14 -3.09
N VAL A 47 -6.37 1.55 -2.13
CA VAL A 47 -6.62 1.39 -0.70
C VAL A 47 -6.72 2.76 -0.05
N LYS A 48 -7.79 2.98 0.70
CA LYS A 48 -7.98 4.17 1.53
C LYS A 48 -7.39 3.90 2.91
N THR A 49 -6.36 4.65 3.29
CA THR A 49 -5.68 4.47 4.57
C THR A 49 -5.62 5.75 5.40
N THR A 50 -5.53 5.59 6.72
CA THR A 50 -5.38 6.67 7.71
C THR A 50 -4.33 6.29 8.75
N VAL A 51 -3.96 7.21 9.64
CA VAL A 51 -3.11 6.88 10.81
C VAL A 51 -3.82 5.85 11.70
N HIS A 52 -3.19 4.69 11.93
CA HIS A 52 -3.69 3.71 12.88
C HIS A 52 -2.54 2.87 13.46
N LYS A 53 -2.86 2.07 14.48
CA LYS A 53 -1.95 1.05 14.98
C LYS A 53 -2.08 -0.20 14.12
N VAL A 54 -0.97 -0.85 13.81
CA VAL A 54 -0.93 -2.07 13.01
C VAL A 54 -0.65 -3.26 13.91
N ASN A 55 -1.30 -4.40 13.67
CA ASN A 55 -1.03 -5.65 14.38
C ASN A 55 -0.45 -6.67 13.41
N GLY A 56 0.84 -7.01 13.58
CA GLY A 56 1.52 -8.03 12.77
C GLY A 56 1.14 -9.48 13.12
N HIS A 57 0.19 -9.69 14.04
CA HIS A 57 -0.28 -11.02 14.46
C HIS A 57 0.84 -11.94 14.99
N ASP A 58 1.85 -11.36 15.65
CA ASP A 58 2.95 -12.07 16.32
C ASP A 58 2.70 -12.31 17.81
N GLY A 59 1.54 -11.89 18.33
CA GLY A 59 1.14 -12.01 19.73
C GLY A 59 1.53 -10.83 20.61
N THR A 60 2.26 -9.84 20.10
CA THR A 60 2.67 -8.64 20.87
C THR A 60 1.63 -7.51 20.85
N GLY A 61 0.57 -7.67 20.04
CA GLY A 61 -0.52 -6.72 19.93
C GLY A 61 -0.31 -5.66 18.84
N ALA A 62 -1.13 -4.61 18.88
CA ALA A 62 -1.09 -3.54 17.89
C ALA A 62 -0.08 -2.45 18.27
N HIS A 63 0.82 -2.10 17.35
CA HIS A 63 1.89 -1.13 17.54
C HIS A 63 1.64 0.17 16.79
N LYS A 64 2.23 1.26 17.27
CA LYS A 64 2.19 2.57 16.58
C LYS A 64 2.78 2.40 15.18
N CYS A 65 2.10 2.93 14.17
CA CYS A 65 2.54 2.86 12.78
C CYS A 65 2.10 4.13 12.03
N ASP A 66 2.59 5.28 12.49
CA ASP A 66 2.07 6.59 12.11
C ASP A 66 3.12 7.49 11.43
N GLY A 67 4.27 6.93 11.07
CA GLY A 67 5.36 7.65 10.41
C GLY A 67 6.25 8.43 11.38
N THR A 68 5.88 8.56 12.66
CA THR A 68 6.75 9.15 13.69
C THR A 68 7.69 8.11 14.32
N ASN A 69 7.48 6.84 13.99
CA ASN A 69 8.27 5.71 14.43
C ASN A 69 9.78 5.97 14.28
N ASN A 70 10.54 5.67 15.33
CA ASN A 70 11.99 5.89 15.41
C ASN A 70 12.44 7.31 15.01
N GLY A 71 11.60 8.33 15.27
CA GLY A 71 11.91 9.73 14.96
C GLY A 71 11.88 10.12 13.49
N ALA A 72 11.37 9.25 12.58
CA ALA A 72 11.40 9.48 11.14
C ALA A 72 10.62 10.72 10.66
N SER A 73 9.63 11.18 11.44
CA SER A 73 8.84 12.37 11.16
C SER A 73 8.38 13.04 12.46
N LYS A 74 8.29 14.37 12.45
CA LYS A 74 7.74 15.16 13.57
C LYS A 74 6.21 15.07 13.68
N LYS A 75 5.53 14.69 12.60
CA LYS A 75 4.05 14.67 12.53
C LYS A 75 3.54 13.30 12.06
N PRO A 76 2.46 12.79 12.66
CA PRO A 76 1.80 11.57 12.21
C PRO A 76 1.25 11.69 10.77
N GLY A 77 1.21 10.56 10.07
CA GLY A 77 0.59 10.40 8.76
C GLY A 77 0.33 8.94 8.42
N ALA A 78 -0.48 8.68 7.40
CA ALA A 78 -0.66 7.32 6.90
C ALA A 78 0.68 6.76 6.40
N THR A 79 0.90 5.47 6.62
CA THR A 79 2.18 4.79 6.38
C THR A 79 2.07 3.71 5.34
N LEU A 80 3.20 3.24 4.82
CA LEU A 80 3.27 2.14 3.88
C LEU A 80 2.74 0.86 4.52
N THR A 81 3.23 0.51 5.71
CA THR A 81 2.73 -0.67 6.45
C THR A 81 1.25 -0.52 6.82
N GLY A 82 0.79 0.68 7.18
CA GLY A 82 -0.63 0.94 7.41
C GLY A 82 -1.48 0.75 6.16
N ALA A 83 -1.04 1.24 5.00
CA ALA A 83 -1.72 1.02 3.72
C ALA A 83 -1.75 -0.47 3.34
N PHE A 84 -0.65 -1.17 3.57
CA PHE A 84 -0.57 -2.62 3.36
C PHE A 84 -1.52 -3.38 4.29
N ASP A 85 -1.60 -3.05 5.59
CA ASP A 85 -2.53 -3.68 6.54
C ASP A 85 -4.00 -3.44 6.15
N ASP A 86 -4.34 -2.20 5.79
CA ASP A 86 -5.68 -1.85 5.30
C ASP A 86 -6.04 -2.64 4.03
N GLY A 87 -5.13 -2.72 3.07
CA GLY A 87 -5.32 -3.49 1.84
C GLY A 87 -5.44 -4.99 2.11
N ALA A 88 -4.59 -5.55 2.98
CA ALA A 88 -4.65 -6.95 3.35
C ALA A 88 -6.04 -7.31 3.94
N ARG A 89 -6.60 -6.44 4.79
CA ARG A 89 -7.95 -6.57 5.34
C ARG A 89 -9.04 -6.43 4.27
N GLU A 90 -8.95 -5.41 3.41
CA GLU A 90 -9.93 -5.15 2.34
C GLU A 90 -10.00 -6.30 1.32
N PHE A 91 -8.86 -6.86 0.94
CA PHE A 91 -8.74 -7.95 -0.03
C PHE A 91 -8.77 -9.35 0.59
N ASN A 92 -9.05 -9.46 1.90
CA ASN A 92 -9.11 -10.73 2.65
C ASN A 92 -7.83 -11.59 2.50
N VAL A 93 -6.67 -10.93 2.54
CA VAL A 93 -5.34 -11.56 2.54
C VAL A 93 -4.77 -11.47 3.95
N THR A 94 -4.50 -12.62 4.56
CA THR A 94 -3.85 -12.66 5.88
C THR A 94 -2.37 -12.34 5.78
N TRP A 95 -1.79 -11.77 6.83
CA TRP A 95 -0.34 -11.55 6.89
C TRP A 95 0.18 -11.72 8.32
N ARG A 96 1.49 -11.88 8.45
CA ARG A 96 2.20 -11.87 9.72
C ARG A 96 3.45 -11.00 9.62
N GLY A 97 3.74 -10.26 10.67
CA GLY A 97 4.96 -9.50 10.83
C GLY A 97 5.44 -9.56 12.27
N LYS A 98 6.75 -9.69 12.45
CA LYS A 98 7.40 -9.67 13.76
C LYS A 98 7.72 -8.23 14.11
N TRP A 99 7.23 -7.76 15.25
CA TRP A 99 7.59 -6.44 15.76
C TRP A 99 9.02 -6.41 16.27
N PHE A 100 9.78 -5.38 15.87
CA PHE A 100 11.10 -5.09 16.40
C PHE A 100 11.11 -3.74 17.09
N GLN A 101 11.16 -3.78 18.42
CA GLN A 101 11.17 -2.58 19.26
C GLN A 101 12.30 -1.61 18.90
N SER A 102 13.50 -2.12 18.58
CA SER A 102 14.67 -1.31 18.22
C SER A 102 14.51 -0.53 16.91
N PHE A 103 13.65 -0.99 16.02
CA PHE A 103 13.35 -0.32 14.75
C PHE A 103 12.02 0.44 14.79
N GLU A 104 11.22 0.24 15.85
CA GLU A 104 9.81 0.60 15.90
C GLU A 104 9.05 0.21 14.61
N ASP A 105 9.29 -1.00 14.09
CA ASP A 105 8.68 -1.48 12.85
C ASP A 105 8.49 -3.00 12.81
N PHE A 106 7.73 -3.47 11.81
CA PHE A 106 7.50 -4.88 11.54
C PHE A 106 8.41 -5.42 10.43
N GLU A 107 9.05 -6.55 10.70
CA GLU A 107 9.52 -7.43 9.62
C GLU A 107 8.34 -8.27 9.12
N ILE A 108 7.92 -8.08 7.87
CA ILE A 108 6.87 -8.94 7.28
C ILE A 108 7.46 -10.35 7.08
N THR A 109 6.86 -11.34 7.74
CA THR A 109 7.31 -12.73 7.72
C THR A 109 6.43 -13.64 6.88
N LYS A 110 5.17 -13.27 6.64
CA LYS A 110 4.23 -14.04 5.81
C LYS A 110 3.15 -13.15 5.22
N VAL A 111 2.78 -13.37 3.96
CA VAL A 111 1.57 -12.79 3.35
C VAL A 111 0.86 -13.86 2.53
N GLY A 112 -0.42 -14.07 2.82
CA GLY A 112 -1.20 -15.19 2.31
C GLY A 112 -0.49 -16.52 2.56
N PRO A 113 -0.26 -17.35 1.52
CA PRO A 113 0.44 -18.62 1.66
C PRO A 113 1.97 -18.47 1.77
N ASP A 114 2.52 -17.32 1.38
CA ASP A 114 3.94 -17.15 1.11
C ASP A 114 4.69 -16.65 2.35
N SER A 115 5.70 -17.39 2.80
CA SER A 115 6.49 -17.06 4.00
C SER A 115 7.92 -16.67 3.63
N SER A 116 8.49 -15.73 4.37
CA SER A 116 9.93 -15.45 4.33
C SER A 116 10.72 -16.72 4.62
N THR A 117 11.94 -16.76 4.08
CA THR A 117 12.91 -17.83 4.34
C THR A 117 14.21 -17.21 4.86
N THR A 118 15.22 -18.02 5.13
CA THR A 118 16.55 -17.54 5.54
C THR A 118 17.22 -16.62 4.50
N THR A 119 16.82 -16.67 3.22
CA THR A 119 17.47 -15.93 2.13
C THR A 119 16.51 -15.10 1.27
N LYS A 120 15.20 -15.14 1.58
CA LYS A 120 14.16 -14.46 0.80
C LYS A 120 13.20 -13.78 1.75
N PHE A 121 13.10 -12.47 1.64
CA PHE A 121 12.33 -11.60 2.53
C PHE A 121 11.33 -10.78 1.72
N TRP A 122 10.30 -10.27 2.39
CA TRP A 122 9.40 -9.28 1.79
C TRP A 122 10.09 -7.92 1.75
N SER A 123 10.13 -7.31 0.57
CA SER A 123 10.61 -5.94 0.38
C SER A 123 9.45 -4.95 0.38
N LEU A 124 9.77 -3.70 0.71
CA LEU A 124 8.84 -2.58 0.73
C LEU A 124 9.35 -1.54 -0.27
N GLU A 125 8.49 -1.16 -1.21
CA GLU A 125 8.81 -0.14 -2.19
C GLU A 125 7.70 0.91 -2.28
N LEU A 126 8.12 2.17 -2.44
CA LEU A 126 7.24 3.30 -2.67
C LEU A 126 7.62 3.96 -3.99
N ASN A 127 6.66 4.08 -4.90
CA ASN A 127 6.85 4.69 -6.22
C ASN A 127 8.08 4.11 -6.94
N TRP A 128 8.12 2.78 -7.02
CA TRP A 128 9.15 1.98 -7.70
C TRP A 128 10.55 2.04 -7.08
N LYS A 129 10.69 2.46 -5.82
CA LYS A 129 11.98 2.54 -5.13
C LYS A 129 11.92 1.83 -3.79
N ASP A 130 13.01 1.15 -3.41
CA ASP A 130 13.16 0.60 -2.07
C ASP A 130 13.05 1.72 -1.04
N THR A 131 12.37 1.45 0.08
CA THR A 131 12.31 2.41 1.18
C THR A 131 13.65 2.47 1.90
N SER A 132 14.09 3.67 2.28
CA SER A 132 15.30 3.87 3.10
C SER A 132 15.02 3.74 4.60
N VAL A 133 13.74 3.66 4.98
CA VAL A 133 13.25 3.47 6.34
C VAL A 133 12.25 2.32 6.35
N GLY A 134 11.90 1.87 7.55
CA GLY A 134 10.86 0.88 7.74
C GLY A 134 9.47 1.33 7.27
N GLY A 135 8.57 0.38 7.09
CA GLY A 135 7.24 0.64 6.54
C GLY A 135 6.32 1.43 7.48
N CYS A 136 6.49 1.31 8.81
CA CYS A 136 5.81 2.17 9.79
C CYS A 136 6.40 3.57 9.89
N GLN A 137 7.60 3.81 9.37
CA GLN A 137 8.22 5.13 9.24
C GLN A 137 7.87 5.78 7.89
N GLN A 138 7.76 4.98 6.83
CA GLN A 138 7.52 5.45 5.48
C GLN A 138 6.10 5.99 5.33
N LYS A 139 5.93 7.31 5.36
CA LYS A 139 4.64 7.94 5.08
C LYS A 139 4.28 7.82 3.60
N VAL A 140 2.98 7.74 3.33
CA VAL A 140 2.39 7.73 2.00
C VAL A 140 1.46 8.93 1.79
N LYS A 141 1.30 9.35 0.54
CA LYS A 141 0.39 10.43 0.12
C LYS A 141 -0.53 9.93 -1.00
N LYS A 142 -1.60 10.69 -1.25
CA LYS A 142 -2.56 10.38 -2.31
C LYS A 142 -1.86 10.11 -3.65
N GLY A 143 -2.18 8.98 -4.27
CA GLY A 143 -1.67 8.58 -5.58
C GLY A 143 -0.30 7.89 -5.56
N ASP A 144 0.31 7.70 -4.39
CA ASP A 144 1.51 6.87 -4.31
C ASP A 144 1.20 5.40 -4.69
N GLN A 145 2.22 4.72 -5.19
CA GLN A 145 2.22 3.29 -5.43
C GLN A 145 3.03 2.56 -4.36
N VAL A 146 2.34 1.80 -3.53
CA VAL A 146 2.92 0.91 -2.52
C VAL A 146 3.09 -0.47 -3.14
N LEU A 147 4.28 -1.03 -3.04
CA LEU A 147 4.57 -2.42 -3.37
C LEU A 147 5.12 -3.14 -2.15
N VAL A 148 4.56 -4.32 -1.88
CA VAL A 148 5.13 -5.30 -0.95
C VAL A 148 5.43 -6.56 -1.75
N ALA A 149 6.70 -6.87 -1.96
CA ALA A 149 7.11 -7.91 -2.90
C ALA A 149 7.93 -9.01 -2.23
N PHE A 150 7.58 -10.27 -2.51
CA PHE A 150 8.38 -11.40 -2.07
C PHE A 150 9.72 -11.41 -2.83
N ASN A 151 10.81 -11.29 -2.07
CA ASN A 151 12.18 -11.27 -2.58
C ASN A 151 12.37 -10.18 -3.66
N GLY A 152 11.89 -8.95 -3.43
CA GLY A 152 11.93 -7.85 -4.40
C GLY A 152 13.13 -6.92 -4.31
N PHE A 153 13.89 -6.94 -3.21
CA PHE A 153 15.06 -6.07 -3.01
C PHE A 153 16.01 -6.09 -4.21
N GLY A 154 16.29 -4.90 -4.75
CA GLY A 154 17.19 -4.71 -5.90
C GLY A 154 16.72 -5.33 -7.22
N LYS A 155 15.61 -6.06 -7.26
CA LYS A 155 15.11 -6.66 -8.49
C LYS A 155 14.46 -5.62 -9.38
N PRO A 156 14.52 -5.79 -10.72
CA PRO A 156 13.71 -5.01 -11.62
C PRO A 156 12.22 -5.15 -11.25
N LEU A 157 11.56 -4.00 -11.11
CA LEU A 157 10.13 -3.92 -10.85
C LEU A 157 9.49 -3.64 -12.19
N LEU A 158 8.74 -4.58 -12.75
CA LEU A 158 8.10 -4.32 -14.04
C LEU A 158 7.03 -3.24 -13.86
N GLU A 159 6.95 -2.33 -14.81
CA GLU A 159 5.86 -1.38 -14.96
C GLU A 159 5.28 -1.58 -16.36
N LEU A 160 3.97 -1.78 -16.43
CA LEU A 160 3.23 -2.02 -17.66
C LEU A 160 2.39 -0.79 -17.99
N GLU A 161 2.69 -0.20 -19.13
CA GLU A 161 2.00 0.95 -19.71
C GLU A 161 1.24 0.52 -20.96
N GLY A 162 0.09 1.14 -21.20
CA GLY A 162 -0.70 0.92 -22.40
C GLY A 162 -1.95 1.81 -22.43
N PRO A 163 -2.80 1.65 -23.45
CA PRO A 163 -4.01 2.45 -23.56
C PRO A 163 -5.05 2.02 -22.52
N LYS A 164 -5.92 2.96 -22.13
CA LYS A 164 -7.11 2.67 -21.31
C LYS A 164 -8.27 2.08 -22.13
N HIS A 165 -8.25 2.31 -23.44
CA HIS A 165 -9.29 1.88 -24.37
C HIS A 165 -8.67 1.27 -25.63
N ALA A 166 -9.24 0.17 -26.13
CA ALA A 166 -8.89 -0.42 -27.41
C ALA A 166 -10.13 -1.03 -28.07
N HIS A 167 -9.99 -1.51 -29.31
CA HIS A 167 -11.09 -2.10 -30.06
C HIS A 167 -10.92 -3.60 -30.24
N ALA A 168 -12.03 -4.34 -30.14
CA ALA A 168 -12.04 -5.77 -30.38
C ALA A 168 -11.47 -6.10 -31.78
N GLY A 169 -10.59 -7.09 -31.85
CA GLY A 169 -9.93 -7.53 -33.08
C GLY A 169 -8.88 -6.56 -33.64
N LYS A 170 -8.66 -5.39 -33.02
CA LYS A 170 -7.61 -4.44 -33.42
C LYS A 170 -6.40 -4.56 -32.50
N ALA A 171 -5.22 -4.55 -33.11
CA ALA A 171 -3.98 -4.57 -32.35
C ALA A 171 -3.76 -3.23 -31.63
N PHE A 172 -3.41 -3.28 -30.35
CA PHE A 172 -2.90 -2.14 -29.60
C PHE A 172 -1.52 -2.45 -29.02
N ARG A 173 -0.77 -1.40 -28.64
CA ARG A 173 0.60 -1.53 -28.15
C ARG A 173 0.65 -1.33 -26.64
N VAL A 174 1.42 -2.18 -25.97
CA VAL A 174 1.82 -2.02 -24.58
C VAL A 174 3.33 -1.86 -24.47
N LYS A 175 3.81 -1.29 -23.37
CA LYS A 175 5.22 -1.10 -23.07
C LYS A 175 5.52 -1.59 -21.65
N VAL A 176 6.62 -2.32 -21.49
CA VAL A 176 7.14 -2.76 -20.21
C VAL A 176 8.49 -2.10 -19.97
N VAL A 177 8.61 -1.42 -18.83
CA VAL A 177 9.86 -0.85 -18.34
C VAL A 177 10.20 -1.41 -16.98
N ASN A 178 11.45 -1.21 -16.54
CA ASN A 178 11.81 -1.34 -15.15
C ASN A 178 11.48 -0.03 -14.44
N GLY A 179 10.46 -0.02 -13.57
CA GLY A 179 9.98 1.18 -12.88
C GLY A 179 11.05 1.89 -12.05
N ARG A 180 12.15 1.19 -11.69
CA ARG A 180 13.28 1.81 -10.96
C ARG A 180 14.04 2.84 -11.78
N ASN A 181 14.18 2.61 -13.09
CA ASN A 181 15.08 3.38 -13.96
C ASN A 181 14.54 3.66 -15.37
N ASN A 182 13.27 3.33 -15.61
CA ASN A 182 12.55 3.49 -16.88
C ASN A 182 13.18 2.79 -18.09
N GLN A 183 14.13 1.87 -17.88
CA GLN A 183 14.75 1.14 -18.98
C GLN A 183 13.77 0.13 -19.57
N PRO A 184 13.70 -0.01 -20.90
CA PRO A 184 12.83 -1.00 -21.52
C PRO A 184 13.19 -2.42 -21.12
N VAL A 185 12.18 -3.26 -20.90
CA VAL A 185 12.38 -4.67 -20.56
C VAL A 185 12.02 -5.54 -21.74
N GLU A 186 13.04 -6.09 -22.40
CA GLU A 186 12.87 -7.08 -23.46
C GLU A 186 12.45 -8.45 -22.91
N GLY A 187 11.63 -9.18 -23.66
CA GLY A 187 11.25 -10.56 -23.38
C GLY A 187 10.25 -10.74 -22.24
N ALA A 188 9.70 -9.66 -21.67
CA ALA A 188 8.60 -9.74 -20.71
C ALA A 188 7.34 -10.26 -21.42
N LYS A 189 6.64 -11.21 -20.79
CA LYS A 189 5.39 -11.76 -21.33
C LYS A 189 4.20 -10.94 -20.86
N VAL A 190 3.41 -10.43 -21.79
CA VAL A 190 2.12 -9.74 -21.57
C VAL A 190 1.07 -10.42 -22.44
N PHE A 191 0.04 -11.00 -21.83
CA PHE A 191 -1.07 -11.64 -22.55
C PHE A 191 -0.61 -12.63 -23.65
N GLY A 192 0.39 -13.46 -23.32
CA GLY A 192 0.97 -14.43 -24.26
C GLY A 192 2.04 -13.88 -25.21
N HIS A 193 2.11 -12.56 -25.41
CA HIS A 193 3.10 -11.91 -26.28
C HIS A 193 4.37 -11.51 -25.51
N LYS A 194 5.52 -11.52 -26.17
CA LYS A 194 6.78 -11.03 -25.61
C LYS A 194 7.06 -9.60 -26.06
N THR A 195 7.63 -8.79 -25.17
CA THR A 195 8.17 -7.46 -25.52
C THR A 195 9.46 -7.58 -26.33
N ASN A 196 9.65 -6.66 -27.28
CA ASN A 196 10.90 -6.53 -28.04
C ASN A 196 11.98 -5.74 -27.27
N SER A 197 13.13 -5.47 -27.90
CA SER A 197 14.24 -4.67 -27.34
C SER A 197 13.86 -3.27 -26.85
N HIS A 198 12.74 -2.71 -27.33
CA HIS A 198 12.19 -1.42 -26.90
C HIS A 198 11.12 -1.58 -25.80
N GLY A 199 11.01 -2.77 -25.20
CA GLY A 199 10.03 -3.09 -24.17
C GLY A 199 8.59 -3.14 -24.69
N LYS A 200 8.37 -3.20 -26.02
CA LYS A 200 7.01 -3.08 -26.60
C LYS A 200 6.47 -4.42 -27.06
N ALA A 201 5.18 -4.67 -26.82
CA ALA A 201 4.43 -5.79 -27.39
C ALA A 201 3.16 -5.30 -28.10
N LYS A 202 2.71 -6.01 -29.13
CA LYS A 202 1.40 -5.81 -29.76
C LYS A 202 0.44 -6.85 -29.22
N ILE A 203 -0.72 -6.41 -28.74
CA ILE A 203 -1.77 -7.26 -28.15
C ILE A 203 -3.01 -7.14 -29.01
N VAL A 204 -3.72 -8.25 -29.20
CA VAL A 204 -5.05 -8.30 -29.82
C VAL A 204 -6.00 -8.98 -28.85
N VAL A 205 -7.14 -8.35 -28.59
CA VAL A 205 -8.23 -8.93 -27.79
C VAL A 205 -9.46 -9.00 -28.68
N ASN A 206 -10.10 -10.18 -28.76
CA ASN A 206 -11.20 -10.44 -29.70
C ASN A 206 -12.60 -10.35 -29.06
N HIS A 207 -12.67 -9.99 -27.79
CA HIS A 207 -13.93 -9.81 -27.07
C HIS A 207 -14.02 -8.38 -26.52
N THR A 208 -15.24 -7.90 -26.29
CA THR A 208 -15.50 -6.63 -25.61
C THR A 208 -15.38 -6.78 -24.09
N GLY A 209 -15.44 -5.66 -23.37
CA GLY A 209 -15.34 -5.59 -21.91
C GLY A 209 -13.95 -5.27 -21.39
N THR A 210 -13.76 -5.30 -20.08
CA THR A 210 -12.47 -4.98 -19.46
C THR A 210 -11.52 -6.16 -19.52
N THR A 211 -10.36 -5.96 -20.14
CA THR A 211 -9.26 -6.92 -20.13
C THR A 211 -8.16 -6.41 -19.20
N ARG A 212 -7.75 -7.24 -18.24
CA ARG A 212 -6.67 -6.92 -17.31
C ARG A 212 -5.37 -7.54 -17.77
N LEU A 213 -4.34 -6.72 -17.90
CA LEU A 213 -3.04 -7.12 -18.40
C LEU A 213 -2.00 -7.02 -17.31
N LYS A 214 -1.11 -8.02 -17.24
CA LYS A 214 0.10 -7.97 -16.43
C LYS A 214 1.30 -8.50 -17.21
N ALA A 215 2.46 -7.91 -16.95
CA ALA A 215 3.74 -8.35 -17.45
C ALA A 215 4.44 -9.25 -16.42
N ARG A 216 5.09 -10.30 -16.92
CA ARG A 216 5.94 -11.19 -16.12
C ARG A 216 7.22 -11.54 -16.86
N LYS A 217 8.32 -11.61 -16.11
CA LYS A 217 9.62 -12.10 -16.57
C LYS A 217 10.32 -12.79 -15.40
N GLN A 218 11.06 -13.86 -15.67
CA GLN A 218 11.86 -14.51 -14.64
C GLN A 218 12.94 -13.54 -14.13
N GLY A 219 13.18 -13.53 -12.83
CA GLY A 219 14.16 -12.63 -12.19
C GLY A 219 13.64 -11.22 -11.91
N THR A 220 12.36 -10.93 -12.17
CA THR A 220 11.74 -9.61 -11.92
C THR A 220 10.53 -9.72 -11.00
N ILE A 221 10.07 -8.60 -10.46
CA ILE A 221 8.74 -8.49 -9.85
C ILE A 221 7.72 -8.18 -10.94
N ARG A 222 6.54 -8.80 -10.88
CA ARG A 222 5.47 -8.69 -11.89
C ARG A 222 4.96 -7.25 -11.96
N SER A 223 4.37 -6.86 -13.09
CA SER A 223 3.97 -5.46 -13.30
C SER A 223 2.77 -5.03 -12.48
N ASN A 224 2.41 -3.74 -12.55
CA ASN A 224 1.08 -3.30 -12.18
C ASN A 224 0.05 -3.97 -13.09
N GLU A 225 -1.19 -4.04 -12.62
CA GLU A 225 -2.36 -4.33 -13.42
C GLU A 225 -2.65 -3.14 -14.35
N LEU A 226 -2.88 -3.44 -15.62
CA LEU A 226 -3.33 -2.49 -16.62
C LEU A 226 -4.70 -2.94 -17.12
N ASP A 227 -5.73 -2.20 -16.73
CA ASP A 227 -7.09 -2.39 -17.23
C ASP A 227 -7.28 -1.68 -18.56
N VAL A 228 -7.69 -2.44 -19.57
CA VAL A 228 -8.01 -1.93 -20.91
C VAL A 228 -9.47 -2.23 -21.20
N ALA A 229 -10.28 -1.19 -21.36
CA ALA A 229 -11.65 -1.32 -21.82
C ALA A 229 -11.67 -1.61 -23.33
N ILE A 230 -12.18 -2.78 -23.71
CA ILE A 230 -12.31 -3.21 -25.11
C ILE A 230 -13.72 -2.93 -25.59
N GLY A 231 -13.85 -2.03 -26.56
CA GLY A 231 -15.10 -1.67 -27.23
C GLY A 231 -15.22 -2.24 -28.64
#